data_AF-A6FXS4-F1
#
_entry.id   AF-A6FXS4-F1
#
_cell.length_a   1.000
_cell.length_b   1.000
_cell.length_c   1.000
_cell.angle_alpha   90.00
_cell.angle_beta   90.00
_cell.angle_gamma   90.00
#
_symmetry.space_group_name_H-M   'P 1'
#
loop_
_entity.id
_entity.type
_entity.pdbx_description
1 polymer ?
#
loop_
_entity_poly.entity_id
_entity_poly.type
_entity_poly.pdbx_seq_one_letter_code
_entity_poly.pdbx_strand_id
1 'polypeptide(L)'
;MPEHVERPALDRKKLFAKRLRRLRANLGLTQEELAERSELSADTIRRLEGSKFNPSLETLHKIAAGLEMSTGLLLDEERDAVDQLAEFIRRLPAVQQRMAFAVIYSLHHSVLMEG
;
A
#
# COMPACT_ATOMS: atom_id res chain seq x y z
N MET A 1 20.45 16.45 -16.97
CA MET A 1 19.92 15.16 -16.50
C MET A 1 19.11 15.48 -15.26
N PRO A 2 17.78 15.37 -15.25
CA PRO A 2 17.07 15.57 -14.00
C PRO A 2 17.51 14.46 -13.04
N GLU A 3 17.90 14.86 -11.84
CA GLU A 3 18.26 13.95 -10.75
C GLU A 3 17.16 12.89 -10.62
N HIS A 4 17.53 11.61 -10.62
CA HIS A 4 16.64 10.56 -10.18
C HIS A 4 16.29 10.88 -8.73
N VAL A 5 15.14 11.52 -8.51
CA VAL A 5 14.54 11.62 -7.19
C VAL A 5 14.23 10.17 -6.81
N GLU A 6 15.14 9.55 -6.06
CA GLU A 6 14.86 8.31 -5.34
C GLU A 6 13.63 8.59 -4.49
N ARG A 7 12.47 8.12 -4.95
CA ARG A 7 11.33 7.96 -4.06
C ARG A 7 11.86 7.09 -2.92
N PRO A 8 11.91 7.58 -1.67
CA PRO A 8 12.46 6.78 -0.57
C PRO A 8 11.72 5.46 -0.60
N ALA A 9 12.48 4.37 -0.78
CA ALA A 9 11.90 3.04 -0.97
C ALA A 9 10.88 2.81 0.14
N LEU A 10 9.60 2.79 -0.24
CA LEU A 10 8.52 2.66 0.74
C LEU A 10 8.77 1.38 1.53
N ASP A 11 8.82 1.49 2.85
CA ASP A 11 9.02 0.33 3.71
C ASP A 11 7.81 -0.59 3.58
N ARG A 12 7.95 -1.63 2.74
CA ARG A 12 6.91 -2.62 2.46
C ARG A 12 6.34 -3.25 3.73
N LYS A 13 7.14 -3.35 4.81
CA LYS A 13 6.67 -3.84 6.12
C LYS A 13 5.71 -2.86 6.77
N LYS A 14 5.95 -1.56 6.65
CA LYS A 14 5.03 -0.51 7.14
C LYS A 14 3.74 -0.48 6.32
N LEU A 15 3.82 -0.62 5.01
CA LEU A 15 2.65 -0.73 4.15
C LEU A 15 1.77 -1.91 4.52
N PHE A 16 2.37 -3.10 4.61
CA PHE A 16 1.64 -4.32 4.99
C PHE A 16 1.01 -4.19 6.38
N ALA A 17 1.76 -3.72 7.37
CA ALA A 17 1.25 -3.53 8.73
C ALA A 17 0.05 -2.56 8.79
N LYS A 18 0.12 -1.45 8.06
CA LYS A 18 -0.96 -0.47 7.96
C LYS A 18 -2.19 -1.07 7.28
N ARG A 19 -1.98 -1.83 6.19
CA ARG A 19 -3.06 -2.52 5.47
C ARG A 19 -3.74 -3.56 6.34
N LEU A 20 -2.97 -4.43 7.01
CA LEU A 20 -3.49 -5.46 7.90
C LEU A 20 -4.39 -4.84 8.99
N ARG A 21 -3.89 -3.79 9.66
CA ARG A 21 -4.66 -3.05 10.68
C ARG A 21 -5.96 -2.49 10.12
N ARG A 22 -5.92 -1.90 8.91
CA ARG A 22 -7.10 -1.32 8.27
C ARG A 22 -8.13 -2.41 7.91
N LEU A 23 -7.70 -3.51 7.29
CA LEU A 23 -8.59 -4.62 6.94
C LEU A 23 -9.27 -5.20 8.18
N ARG A 24 -8.50 -5.43 9.25
CA ARG A 24 -9.03 -5.88 10.54
C ARG A 24 -10.08 -4.90 11.09
N ALA A 25 -9.76 -3.61 11.13
CA ALA A 25 -10.65 -2.57 11.65
C ALA A 25 -11.93 -2.43 10.82
N ASN A 26 -11.85 -2.56 9.49
CA ASN A 26 -13.03 -2.53 8.61
C ASN A 26 -14.00 -3.70 8.86
N LEU A 27 -13.49 -4.83 9.36
CA LEU A 27 -14.30 -5.97 9.78
C LEU A 27 -14.77 -5.86 11.24
N GLY A 28 -14.44 -4.77 11.94
CA GLY A 28 -14.81 -4.56 13.35
C GLY A 28 -14.10 -5.47 14.34
N LEU A 29 -13.01 -6.13 13.94
CA LEU A 29 -12.29 -7.10 14.77
C LEU A 29 -11.25 -6.42 15.66
N THR A 30 -11.10 -6.91 16.89
CA THR A 30 -9.95 -6.69 17.78
C THR A 30 -8.72 -7.50 17.33
N GLN A 31 -7.54 -7.18 17.87
CA GLN A 31 -6.32 -7.95 17.54
C GLN A 31 -6.43 -9.40 18.03
N GLU A 32 -7.06 -9.59 19.18
CA GLU A 32 -7.34 -10.88 19.80
C GLU A 32 -8.31 -11.71 18.95
N GLU A 33 -9.40 -11.12 18.47
CA GLU A 33 -10.35 -11.80 17.57
C GLU A 33 -9.72 -12.19 16.24
N LEU A 34 -8.89 -11.33 15.65
CA LEU A 34 -8.17 -11.70 14.43
C LEU A 34 -7.17 -12.83 14.70
N ALA A 35 -6.50 -12.81 15.86
CA ALA A 35 -5.55 -13.85 16.23
C ALA A 35 -6.24 -15.21 16.37
N GLU A 36 -7.38 -15.26 17.05
CA GLU A 36 -8.21 -16.45 17.20
C GLU A 36 -8.65 -16.99 15.83
N ARG A 37 -9.24 -16.14 14.98
CA ARG A 37 -9.68 -16.51 13.62
C ARG A 37 -8.55 -16.99 12.71
N SER A 38 -7.33 -16.51 12.96
CA SER A 38 -6.15 -16.87 12.17
C SER A 38 -5.37 -18.05 12.75
N GLU A 39 -5.79 -18.63 13.88
CA GLU A 39 -5.01 -19.64 14.62
C GLU A 39 -3.58 -19.16 14.96
N LEU A 40 -3.46 -17.89 15.37
CA LEU A 40 -2.20 -17.24 15.74
C LEU A 40 -2.29 -16.67 17.16
N SER A 41 -1.14 -16.32 17.74
CA SER A 41 -1.14 -15.59 19.02
C SER A 41 -1.48 -14.11 18.83
N ALA A 42 -2.10 -13.50 19.83
CA ALA A 42 -2.36 -12.05 19.84
C ALA A 42 -1.06 -11.22 19.73
N ASP A 43 0.06 -11.72 20.29
CA ASP A 43 1.38 -11.09 20.13
C ASP A 43 1.85 -11.09 18.67
N THR A 44 1.60 -12.19 17.94
CA THR A 44 1.90 -12.28 16.50
C THR A 44 1.18 -11.19 15.72
N ILE A 45 -0.14 -11.03 15.92
CA ILE A 45 -0.93 -9.99 15.25
C ILE A 45 -0.44 -8.59 15.63
N ARG A 46 -0.22 -8.33 16.93
CA ARG A 46 0.29 -7.05 17.43
C ARG A 46 1.63 -6.67 16.81
N ARG A 47 2.56 -7.62 16.73
CA ARG A 47 3.90 -7.41 16.13
C ARG A 47 3.83 -7.21 14.63
N LEU A 48 2.92 -7.88 13.92
CA LEU A 48 2.70 -7.67 12.48
C LEU A 48 2.16 -6.28 12.20
N GLU A 49 1.13 -5.85 12.93
CA GLU A 49 0.58 -4.49 12.82
C GLU A 49 1.54 -3.40 13.30
N GLY A 50 2.59 -3.76 14.04
CA GLY A 50 3.67 -2.89 14.47
C GLY A 50 4.89 -2.89 13.54
N SER A 51 4.83 -3.55 12.37
CA SER A 51 5.94 -3.70 11.41
C SER A 51 7.19 -4.35 12.00
N LYS A 52 7.05 -5.23 13.00
CA LYS A 52 8.19 -5.75 13.77
C LYS A 52 8.90 -6.93 13.10
N PHE A 53 8.30 -7.62 12.13
CA PHE A 53 8.93 -8.75 11.43
C PHE A 53 8.28 -9.05 10.08
N ASN A 54 8.92 -9.92 9.29
CA ASN A 54 8.40 -10.40 8.00
C ASN A 54 7.62 -11.70 8.21
N PRO A 55 6.31 -11.76 7.94
CA PRO A 55 5.53 -12.99 8.10
C PRO A 55 5.99 -14.08 7.13
N SER A 56 5.87 -15.35 7.54
CA SER A 56 6.02 -16.47 6.61
C SER A 56 4.81 -16.58 5.68
N LEU A 57 4.94 -17.36 4.59
CA LEU A 57 3.81 -17.63 3.70
C LEU A 57 2.65 -18.33 4.42
N GLU A 58 2.95 -19.21 5.39
CA GLU A 58 1.95 -19.87 6.23
C GLU A 58 1.21 -18.85 7.10
N THR A 59 1.95 -17.93 7.75
CA THR A 59 1.35 -16.83 8.53
C THR A 59 0.45 -15.96 7.67
N LEU A 60 0.84 -15.66 6.42
CA LEU A 60 0.02 -14.89 5.49
C LEU A 60 -1.28 -15.63 5.13
N HIS A 61 -1.23 -16.94 4.88
CA HIS A 61 -2.43 -17.74 4.61
C HIS A 61 -3.38 -17.78 5.80
N LYS A 62 -2.84 -17.99 7.01
CA LYS A 62 -3.61 -17.98 8.26
C LYS A 62 -4.34 -16.66 8.48
N ILE A 63 -3.65 -15.54 8.28
CA ILE A 63 -4.25 -14.20 8.39
C ILE A 63 -5.31 -13.96 7.31
N ALA A 64 -5.02 -14.34 6.07
CA ALA A 64 -5.97 -14.20 4.98
C ALA A 64 -7.26 -14.99 5.25
N ALA A 65 -7.13 -16.22 5.76
CA ALA A 65 -8.25 -17.05 6.19
C ALA A 65 -9.03 -16.40 7.34
N GLY A 66 -8.35 -15.88 8.37
CA GLY A 66 -9.00 -15.19 9.49
C GLY A 66 -9.69 -13.88 9.12
N LEU A 67 -9.28 -13.26 8.00
CA LEU A 67 -9.92 -12.09 7.39
C LEU A 67 -10.94 -12.46 6.29
N GLU A 68 -11.19 -13.75 6.07
CA GLU A 68 -12.14 -14.26 5.06
C GLU A 68 -11.83 -13.77 3.63
N MET A 69 -10.55 -13.71 3.26
CA MET A 69 -10.10 -13.27 1.94
C MET A 69 -8.93 -14.09 1.40
N SER A 70 -8.59 -13.90 0.13
CA SER A 70 -7.41 -14.53 -0.46
C SER A 70 -6.11 -13.83 -0.02
N THR A 71 -5.01 -14.58 0.04
CA THR A 71 -3.68 -14.03 0.30
C THR A 71 -3.29 -12.94 -0.70
N GLY A 72 -3.75 -13.06 -1.96
CA GLY A 72 -3.56 -12.04 -2.99
C GLY A 72 -4.23 -10.72 -2.61
N LEU A 73 -5.50 -10.75 -2.18
CA LEU A 73 -6.20 -9.55 -1.72
C LEU A 73 -5.61 -8.98 -0.43
N LEU A 74 -5.12 -9.82 0.48
CA LEU A 74 -4.41 -9.35 1.67
C LEU A 74 -3.16 -8.56 1.29
N LEU A 75 -2.40 -9.01 0.29
CA LEU A 75 -1.15 -8.39 -0.17
C LEU A 75 -1.35 -7.30 -1.21
N ASP A 76 -2.53 -7.17 -1.79
CA ASP A 76 -2.80 -6.19 -2.84
C ASP A 76 -2.53 -4.78 -2.31
N GLU A 77 -1.48 -4.12 -2.78
CA GLU A 77 -1.20 -2.76 -2.37
C GLU A 77 -2.35 -1.89 -2.88
N GLU A 78 -3.05 -1.19 -1.97
CA GLU A 78 -4.01 -0.18 -2.42
C GLU A 78 -3.20 0.86 -3.19
N ARG A 79 -3.34 0.85 -4.52
CA ARG A 79 -2.66 1.80 -5.38
C ARG A 79 -3.21 3.17 -5.06
N ASP A 80 -2.36 4.06 -4.55
CA ASP A 80 -2.78 5.43 -4.36
C ASP A 80 -3.04 6.09 -5.73
N ALA A 81 -3.66 7.28 -5.71
CA ALA A 81 -3.98 7.99 -6.95
C ALA A 81 -2.75 8.26 -7.82
N VAL A 82 -1.57 8.38 -7.21
CA VAL A 82 -0.30 8.62 -7.92
C VAL A 82 0.15 7.36 -8.64
N ASP A 83 0.05 6.19 -8.01
CA ASP A 83 0.39 4.91 -8.61
C ASP A 83 -0.56 4.55 -9.76
N GLN A 84 -1.85 4.81 -9.58
CA GLN A 84 -2.87 4.63 -10.63
C GLN A 84 -2.59 5.57 -11.82
N LEU A 85 -2.34 6.85 -11.55
CA LEU A 85 -2.01 7.83 -12.59
C LEU A 85 -0.70 7.48 -13.32
N ALA A 86 0.33 7.07 -12.59
CA ALA A 86 1.60 6.67 -13.17
C ALA A 86 1.47 5.45 -14.09
N GLU A 87 0.70 4.44 -13.67
CA GLU A 87 0.44 3.28 -14.52
C GLU A 87 -0.39 3.65 -15.76
N PHE A 88 -1.41 4.50 -15.60
CA PHE A 88 -2.18 5.02 -16.72
C PHE A 88 -1.28 5.73 -17.72
N ILE A 89 -0.45 6.68 -17.27
CA ILE A 89 0.49 7.41 -18.12
C ILE A 89 1.46 6.45 -18.84
N ARG A 90 2.01 5.43 -18.15
CA ARG A 90 2.92 4.45 -18.78
C ARG A 90 2.29 3.71 -19.96
N ARG A 91 0.97 3.51 -19.97
CA ARG A 91 0.25 2.80 -21.04
C ARG A 91 -0.11 3.70 -22.23
N LEU A 92 0.05 5.02 -22.11
CA LEU A 92 -0.24 5.96 -23.19
C LEU A 92 0.88 5.99 -24.25
N PRO A 93 0.59 6.30 -25.52
CA PRO A 93 1.58 6.68 -26.53
C PRO A 93 2.51 7.80 -26.05
N ALA A 94 3.78 7.77 -26.49
CA ALA A 94 4.82 8.70 -26.04
C ALA A 94 4.43 10.20 -26.19
N VAL A 95 3.67 10.54 -27.23
CA VAL A 95 3.16 11.91 -27.44
C VAL A 95 2.21 12.32 -26.32
N GLN A 96 1.29 11.44 -25.92
CA GLN A 96 0.33 11.69 -24.84
C GLN A 96 1.01 11.70 -23.47
N GLN A 97 2.06 10.91 -23.26
CA GLN A 97 2.90 10.99 -22.05
C GLN A 97 3.55 12.38 -21.92
N ARG A 98 4.11 12.91 -23.02
CA ARG A 98 4.68 14.27 -23.03
C ARG A 98 3.63 15.36 -22.73
N MET A 99 2.42 15.21 -23.24
CA MET A 99 1.31 16.11 -22.93
C MET A 99 0.91 16.04 -21.44
N ALA A 100 0.78 14.82 -20.89
CA ALA A 100 0.49 14.64 -19.47
C ALA A 100 1.55 15.29 -18.57
N PHE A 101 2.83 15.19 -18.93
CA PHE A 101 3.92 15.89 -18.25
C PHE A 101 3.73 17.41 -18.30
N ALA A 102 3.46 17.98 -19.48
CA ALA A 102 3.27 19.42 -19.64
C ALA A 102 2.09 19.95 -18.79
N VAL A 103 0.98 19.21 -18.73
CA VAL A 103 -0.18 19.55 -17.90
C VAL A 103 0.19 19.51 -16.42
N ILE A 104 0.76 18.42 -15.92
CA ILE A 104 1.15 18.27 -14.51
C ILE A 104 2.16 19.35 -14.11
N TYR A 105 3.13 19.66 -14.99
CA TYR A 105 4.13 20.71 -14.76
C TYR A 105 3.49 22.11 -14.71
N SER A 106 2.54 22.40 -15.61
CA SER A 106 1.83 23.70 -15.65
C SER A 106 1.01 23.95 -14.38
N LEU A 107 0.38 22.91 -13.82
CA LEU A 107 -0.34 23.00 -12.55
C LEU A 107 0.60 23.39 -11.41
N HIS A 108 1.83 22.87 -11.38
CA HIS A 108 2.82 23.20 -10.34
C HIS A 108 3.39 24.62 -10.48
N HIS A 109 3.63 25.09 -11.71
CA HIS A 109 4.20 26.42 -11.97
C HIS A 109 3.21 27.56 -11.68
N SER A 110 1.90 27.31 -11.77
CA SER A 110 0.87 28.29 -11.42
C SER A 110 0.78 28.58 -9.91
N VAL A 111 1.06 27.58 -9.06
CA VAL A 111 0.94 27.68 -7.60
C VAL A 111 2.12 28.44 -6.95
N LEU A 112 3.28 28.51 -7.60
CA LEU A 112 4.47 29.22 -7.09
C LEU A 112 4.47 30.73 -7.38
N MET A 113 3.58 31.22 -8.25
CA MET A 113 3.49 32.64 -8.63
C MET A 113 2.40 33.39 -7.85
N GLU A 114 1.61 32.69 -7.02
CA GLU A 114 0.55 33.26 -6.17
C GLU A 114 0.94 33.32 -4.68
N GLY A 115 2.19 32.97 -4.33
CA GLY A 115 2.72 32.98 -2.95
C GLY A 115 3.78 34.05 -2.70
#